data_AF-A0A923TIZ0-F1
#
_entry.id   AF-A0A923TIZ0-F1
#
_cell.length_a   1.000
_cell.length_b   1.000
_cell.length_c   1.000
_cell.angle_alpha   90.00
_cell.angle_beta   90.00
_cell.angle_gamma   90.00
#
_symmetry.space_group_name_H-M   'P 1'
#
loop_
_entity.id
_entity.type
_entity.pdbx_description
1 polymer ?
#
loop_
_entity_poly.entity_id
_entity_poly.type
_entity_poly.pdbx_seq_one_letter_code
_entity_poly.pdbx_strand_id
1 'polypeptide(L)' 'RLVELVRRTAGDDRNTARAHLLSLFDALDPEDPRIVTGRRSLSNALF' A
#
# COMPACT_ATOMS: atom_id res chain seq x y z
N ARG A 1 -3.69 -7.32 5.07
CA ARG A 1 -4.61 -6.55 5.95
C ARG A 1 -4.64 -5.05 5.60
N LEU A 2 -3.52 -4.33 5.48
CA LEU A 2 -3.54 -2.91 5.08
C LEU A 2 -3.90 -2.65 3.60
N VAL A 3 -3.41 -3.45 2.66
CA VAL A 3 -3.84 -3.35 1.24
C VAL A 3 -5.35 -3.55 1.08
N GLU A 4 -5.93 -4.44 1.88
CA GLU A 4 -7.39 -4.68 1.89
C GLU A 4 -8.15 -3.47 2.45
N LEU A 5 -7.58 -2.75 3.42
CA LEU A 5 -8.15 -1.50 3.91
C LEU A 5 -8.21 -0.44 2.81
N VAL A 6 -7.13 -0.30 2.02
CA VAL A 6 -7.11 0.62 0.86
C VAL A 6 -8.20 0.24 -0.15
N ARG A 7 -8.39 -1.05 -0.42
CA ARG A 7 -9.42 -1.56 -1.33
C ARG A 7 -10.84 -1.20 -0.89
N ARG A 8 -11.13 -1.27 0.41
CA ARG A 8 -12.48 -1.07 0.98
C ARG A 8 -12.82 0.38 1.34
N THR A 9 -11.82 1.24 1.48
CA THR A 9 -12.01 2.67 1.79
C THR A 9 -12.11 3.50 0.51
N ALA A 10 -12.58 4.75 0.61
CA ALA A 10 -12.67 5.71 -0.48
C ALA A 10 -12.31 7.12 0.02
N GLY A 11 -12.11 8.08 -0.91
CA GLY A 11 -11.82 9.47 -0.56
C GLY A 11 -10.59 9.61 0.34
N ASP A 12 -10.72 10.44 1.38
CA ASP A 12 -9.62 10.79 2.28
C ASP A 12 -9.14 9.61 3.13
N ASP A 13 -10.02 8.68 3.50
CA ASP A 13 -9.66 7.46 4.22
C ASP A 13 -8.74 6.58 3.37
N ARG A 14 -9.06 6.45 2.07
CA ARG A 14 -8.21 5.72 1.11
C ARG A 14 -6.86 6.40 0.94
N ASN A 15 -6.86 7.73 0.83
CA ASN A 15 -5.63 8.51 0.69
C ASN A 15 -4.71 8.35 1.91
N THR A 16 -5.29 8.40 3.11
CA THR A 16 -4.57 8.22 4.38
C THR A 16 -3.97 6.81 4.49
N ALA A 17 -4.77 5.78 4.22
CA ALA A 17 -4.30 4.39 4.22
C ALA A 17 -3.19 4.15 3.18
N ARG A 18 -3.32 4.74 1.98
CA ARG A 18 -2.29 4.68 0.92
C ARG A 18 -1.00 5.33 1.38
N ALA A 19 -1.05 6.55 1.92
CA ALA A 19 0.12 7.30 2.37
C ALA A 19 0.86 6.56 3.48
N HIS A 20 0.12 6.01 4.45
CA HIS A 20 0.73 5.20 5.51
C HIS A 20 1.45 3.97 4.95
N LEU A 21 0.82 3.23 4.01
CA LEU A 21 1.46 2.04 3.44
C LEU A 21 2.71 2.38 2.62
N LEU A 22 2.71 3.50 1.90
CA LEU A 22 3.90 3.99 1.19
C LEU A 22 5.03 4.32 2.17
N SER A 23 4.75 5.02 3.27
CA SER A 23 5.77 5.32 4.28
C SER A 23 6.40 4.08 4.91
N LEU A 24 5.62 2.99 5.07
CA LEU A 24 6.13 1.72 5.55
C LEU A 24 7.06 1.05 4.52
N PHE A 25 6.74 1.15 3.24
CA PHE A 25 7.61 0.61 2.18
C PHE A 25 8.91 1.39 2.03
N ASP A 26 8.89 2.71 2.22
CA ASP A 26 10.07 3.55 2.06
C ASP A 26 11.10 3.37 3.19
N ALA A 27 10.68 2.81 4.33
CA ALA A 27 11.57 2.47 5.44
C ALA A 27 12.27 1.11 5.29
N LEU A 28 11.99 0.37 4.22
CA LEU A 28 12.43 -1.02 4.01
C LEU A 28 13.27 -1.15 2.74
N ASP A 29 13.99 -2.27 2.61
CA ASP A 29 14.78 -2.57 1.42
C ASP A 29 13.87 -2.70 0.18
N PRO A 30 14.06 -1.87 -0.87
CA PRO A 30 13.24 -1.92 -2.07
C PRO A 30 13.41 -3.21 -2.89
N GLU A 31 14.49 -3.95 -2.72
CA GLU A 31 14.76 -5.22 -3.42
C GLU A 31 14.16 -6.43 -2.70
N ASP A 32 13.68 -6.27 -1.45
CA ASP A 32 13.00 -7.35 -0.73
C ASP A 32 11.76 -7.81 -1.52
N PRO A 33 11.67 -9.10 -1.90
CA PRO A 33 10.54 -9.64 -2.67
C PRO A 33 9.17 -9.37 -2.03
N ARG A 34 9.10 -9.23 -0.70
CA ARG A 34 7.88 -8.90 0.04
C ARG A 34 7.44 -7.46 -0.22
N ILE A 35 8.37 -6.52 -0.38
CA ILE A 35 8.10 -5.11 -0.69
C ILE A 35 7.65 -4.95 -2.13
N VAL A 36 8.33 -5.62 -3.07
CA VAL A 36 7.93 -5.66 -4.47
C VAL A 36 6.50 -6.18 -4.61
N THR A 37 6.19 -7.30 -3.93
CA THR A 37 4.84 -7.89 -3.91
C THR A 37 3.82 -6.95 -3.26
N GLY A 38 4.19 -6.29 -2.16
CA GLY A 38 3.35 -5.31 -1.47
C GLY A 38 2.99 -4.10 -2.33
N ARG A 39 3.97 -3.50 -3.02
CA ARG A 39 3.79 -2.37 -3.93
C ARG A 39 2.88 -2.74 -5.11
N ARG A 40 3.09 -3.91 -5.72
CA ARG A 40 2.19 -4.42 -6.79
C ARG A 40 0.76 -4.62 -6.27
N SER A 41 0.60 -5.17 -5.08
CA SER A 41 -0.73 -5.39 -4.47
C SER A 41 -1.45 -4.07 -4.16
N LEU A 42 -0.72 -3.03 -3.74
CA LEU A 42 -1.25 -1.70 -3.54
C LEU A 42 -1.75 -1.09 -4.85
N SER A 43 -0.96 -1.16 -5.93
CA SER A 43 -1.41 -0.69 -7.25
C SER A 43 -2.71 -1.38 -7.67
N ASN A 44 -2.80 -2.71 -7.53
CA ASN A 44 -4.00 -3.49 -7.85
C ASN A 44 -5.21 -3.24 -6.92
N ALA A 45 -5.04 -2.47 -5.84
CA ALA A 45 -6.14 -2.05 -4.97
C ALA A 45 -6.63 -0.64 -5.29
N LEU A 46 -5.85 0.13 -6.06
CA LEU A 46 -6.14 1.51 -6.46
C LEU A 46 -6.78 1.59 -7.86
N PHE A 47 -6.54 0.58 -8.70
CA PHE A 47 -7.21 0.36 -9.99
C PHE A 47 -8.35 -0.67 -9.82
#